data_AF-A0A7V9IEM9-F1
#
_entry.id   AF-A0A7V9IEM9-F1
#
_cell.length_a   1.000
_cell.length_b   1.000
_cell.length_c   1.000
_cell.angle_alpha   90.00
_cell.angle_beta   90.00
_cell.angle_gamma   90.00
#
_symmetry.space_group_name_H-M   'P 1'
#
loop_
_entity.id
_entity.type
_entity.pdbx_description
1 polymer ?
#
loop_
_entity_poly.entity_id
_entity_poly.type
_entity_poly.pdbx_seq_one_letter_code
_entity_poly.pdbx_strand_id
1 'polypeptide(L)'
;REAMAGVLPAAILSRAKMGFPVPIGKWLREGFRHVVDELVLSERAMQRNIFEPDAVRELVSSHNAGENHDERIWFLLNFEIWQRRFIDGDSWDFAPVA
;
A
#
# COMPACT_ATOMS: atom_id res chain seq x y z
N ARG A 1 -7.50 5.00 -31.72
CA ARG A 1 -8.80 4.39 -31.32
C ARG A 1 -9.62 4.00 -32.54
N GLU A 2 -9.68 4.85 -33.58
CA GLU A 2 -10.35 4.56 -34.86
C GLU A 2 -9.90 3.26 -35.55
N ALA A 3 -8.61 2.93 -35.49
CA ALA A 3 -8.10 1.66 -36.03
C ALA A 3 -8.70 0.39 -35.39
N MET A 4 -9.34 0.50 -34.22
CA MET A 4 -10.01 -0.62 -33.52
C MET A 4 -11.55 -0.52 -33.65
N ALA A 5 -12.06 0.41 -34.46
CA ALA A 5 -13.48 0.52 -34.74
C ALA A 5 -14.00 -0.76 -35.42
N GLY A 6 -15.12 -1.29 -34.92
CA GLY A 6 -15.70 -2.55 -35.40
C GLY A 6 -15.06 -3.82 -34.80
N VAL A 7 -13.91 -3.70 -34.13
CA VAL A 7 -13.27 -4.83 -33.40
C VAL A 7 -13.61 -4.78 -31.92
N LEU A 8 -13.60 -3.59 -31.32
CA LEU A 8 -13.97 -3.39 -29.92
C LEU A 8 -15.35 -2.73 -29.79
N PRO A 9 -16.13 -3.03 -28.74
CA PRO A 9 -17.38 -2.32 -28.45
C PRO A 9 -17.18 -0.81 -28.36
N ALA A 10 -18.15 -0.04 -28.88
CA ALA A 10 -18.09 1.43 -28.89
C ALA A 10 -17.85 2.03 -27.49
N ALA A 11 -18.39 1.38 -26.44
CA ALA A 11 -18.18 1.78 -25.05
C ALA A 11 -16.71 1.72 -24.59
N ILE A 12 -15.90 0.81 -25.14
CA ILE A 12 -14.46 0.73 -24.83
C ILE A 12 -13.71 1.84 -25.57
N LEU A 13 -14.10 2.12 -26.81
CA LEU A 13 -13.48 3.16 -27.64
C LEU A 13 -13.78 4.57 -27.12
N SER A 14 -14.92 4.79 -26.47
CA SER A 14 -15.30 6.10 -25.89
C SER A 14 -14.82 6.30 -24.45
N ARG A 15 -14.49 5.24 -23.70
CA ARG A 15 -14.04 5.33 -22.31
C ARG A 15 -12.76 6.18 -22.17
N ALA A 16 -12.72 7.11 -21.21
CA ALA A 16 -11.52 7.90 -20.92
C ALA A 16 -10.33 7.01 -20.53
N LYS A 17 -9.10 7.46 -20.83
CA LYS A 17 -7.89 6.76 -20.37
C LYS A 17 -7.89 6.83 -18.84
N MET A 18 -8.12 5.68 -18.22
CA MET A 18 -7.86 5.47 -16.81
C MET A 18 -6.49 4.82 -16.69
N GLY A 19 -5.73 5.15 -15.66
CA GLY A 19 -4.50 4.41 -15.35
C GLY A 19 -4.81 2.96 -14.95
N PHE A 20 -3.86 2.33 -14.28
CA PHE A 20 -4.04 1.04 -13.64
C PHE A 20 -4.09 1.25 -12.12
N PRO A 21 -5.22 1.77 -11.56
CA PRO A 21 -5.30 2.03 -10.14
C PRO A 21 -5.17 0.71 -9.39
N VAL A 22 -4.16 0.61 -8.55
CA VAL A 22 -3.96 -0.54 -7.67
C VAL A 22 -4.87 -0.37 -6.46
N PRO A 23 -5.69 -1.37 -6.10
CA PRO A 23 -6.67 -1.24 -5.03
C PRO A 23 -6.00 -1.41 -3.65
N ILE A 24 -5.05 -0.51 -3.33
CA ILE A 24 -4.21 -0.58 -2.12
C ILE A 24 -5.07 -0.65 -0.86
N GLY A 25 -6.08 0.21 -0.71
CA GLY A 25 -6.95 0.17 0.47
C GLY A 25 -7.69 -1.17 0.63
N LYS A 26 -8.10 -1.80 -0.47
CA LYS A 26 -8.73 -3.12 -0.41
C LYS A 26 -7.72 -4.16 0.08
N TRP A 27 -6.51 -4.14 -0.47
CA TRP A 27 -5.43 -5.05 -0.05
C TRP A 27 -5.11 -4.89 1.44
N LEU A 28 -4.95 -3.65 1.91
CA LEU A 28 -4.56 -3.35 3.29
C LEU A 28 -5.68 -3.62 4.31
N ARG A 29 -6.96 -3.53 3.93
CA ARG A 29 -8.09 -3.92 4.80
C ARG A 29 -8.36 -5.42 4.81
N GLU A 30 -8.07 -6.11 3.71
CA GLU A 30 -8.38 -7.53 3.53
C GLU A 30 -7.10 -8.38 3.63
N GLY A 31 -6.65 -8.95 2.50
CA GLY A 31 -5.63 -10.01 2.48
C GLY A 31 -4.25 -9.62 3.02
N PHE A 32 -3.94 -8.32 3.14
CA PHE A 32 -2.62 -7.83 3.56
C PHE A 32 -2.64 -7.00 4.84
N ARG A 33 -3.73 -7.07 5.62
CA ARG A 33 -3.80 -6.38 6.91
C ARG A 33 -2.63 -6.72 7.85
N HIS A 34 -2.25 -7.99 7.89
CA HIS A 34 -1.12 -8.47 8.69
C HIS A 34 0.20 -7.72 8.41
N VAL A 35 0.41 -7.27 7.16
CA VAL A 35 1.61 -6.49 6.79
C VAL A 35 1.63 -5.13 7.48
N VAL A 36 0.46 -4.51 7.65
CA VAL A 36 0.33 -3.25 8.41
C VAL A 36 0.67 -3.50 9.88
N ASP A 37 0.19 -4.61 10.44
CA ASP A 37 0.48 -4.97 11.83
C ASP A 37 1.99 -5.24 12.05
N GLU A 38 2.63 -5.98 11.13
CA GLU A 38 4.04 -6.40 11.21
C GLU A 38 5.06 -5.30 10.88
N LEU A 39 4.67 -4.32 10.05
CA LEU A 39 5.56 -3.23 9.66
C LEU A 39 5.18 -1.96 10.43
N VAL A 40 3.98 -1.45 10.21
CA VAL A 40 3.55 -0.13 10.70
C VAL A 40 3.28 -0.14 12.21
N LEU A 41 2.66 -1.18 12.75
CA LEU A 41 2.32 -1.27 14.18
C LEU A 41 3.34 -2.03 15.03
N SER A 42 4.45 -2.46 14.42
CA SER A 42 5.49 -3.23 15.10
C SER A 42 6.18 -2.44 16.21
N GLU A 43 6.66 -3.14 17.24
CA GLU A 43 7.49 -2.51 18.29
C GLU A 43 8.70 -1.81 17.69
N ARG A 44 9.34 -2.42 16.68
CA ARG A 44 10.49 -1.84 15.96
C ARG A 44 10.14 -0.48 15.37
N ALA A 45 9.02 -0.36 14.67
CA ALA A 45 8.57 0.92 14.10
C ALA A 45 8.29 1.97 15.19
N MET A 46 7.65 1.57 16.28
CA MET A 46 7.33 2.46 17.40
C MET A 46 8.57 2.95 18.16
N GLN A 47 9.56 2.07 18.34
CA GLN A 47 10.82 2.39 19.04
C GLN A 47 11.69 3.40 18.29
N ARG A 48 11.41 3.67 17.00
CA ARG A 48 12.10 4.73 16.26
C ARG A 48 11.76 6.13 16.78
N ASN A 49 10.67 6.30 17.52
CA ASN A 49 10.19 7.59 18.04
C ASN A 49 10.06 8.69 16.97
N ILE A 50 9.67 8.30 15.74
CA ILE A 50 9.44 9.22 14.61
C ILE A 50 7.98 9.66 14.55
N PHE A 51 7.05 8.76 14.91
CA PHE A 51 5.62 9.01 14.94
C PHE A 51 5.06 8.70 16.32
N GLU A 52 4.03 9.42 16.73
CA GLU A 52 3.30 9.15 17.97
C GLU A 52 2.55 7.81 17.87
N PRO A 53 2.88 6.81 18.71
CA PRO A 53 2.33 5.46 18.58
C PRO A 53 0.81 5.40 18.58
N ASP A 54 0.16 6.17 19.46
CA ASP A 54 -1.29 6.14 19.62
C ASP A 54 -1.99 6.74 18.40
N ALA A 55 -1.42 7.79 17.81
CA ALA A 55 -1.95 8.39 16.57
C ALA A 55 -1.85 7.41 15.39
N VAL A 56 -0.77 6.62 15.31
CA VAL A 56 -0.62 5.60 14.26
C VAL A 56 -1.62 4.45 14.47
N ARG A 57 -1.82 4.01 15.72
CA ARG A 57 -2.83 2.98 16.04
C ARG A 57 -4.25 3.45 15.70
N GLU A 58 -4.58 4.69 16.03
CA GLU A 58 -5.88 5.29 15.70
C GLU A 58 -6.08 5.37 14.19
N LEU A 59 -5.07 5.85 13.45
CA LEU A 59 -5.11 5.91 11.98
C LEU A 59 -5.39 4.54 11.36
N VAL A 60 -4.71 3.49 11.83
CA VAL A 60 -4.91 2.12 11.33
C VAL A 60 -6.28 1.59 11.74
N SER A 61 -6.76 1.89 12.94
CA SER A 61 -8.09 1.51 13.41
C SER A 61 -9.20 2.15 12.57
N SER A 62 -9.16 3.47 12.34
CA SER A 62 -10.12 4.19 11.49
C SER A 62 -10.13 3.66 10.06
N HIS A 63 -8.95 3.36 9.51
CA HIS A 63 -8.86 2.73 8.19
C HIS A 63 -9.57 1.37 8.14
N ASN A 64 -9.34 0.52 9.15
CA ASN A 64 -9.98 -0.78 9.25
C ASN A 64 -11.50 -0.67 9.46
N ALA A 65 -11.98 0.43 10.07
CA ALA A 65 -13.39 0.75 10.21
C ALA A 65 -14.04 1.26 8.91
N GLY A 66 -13.26 1.49 7.85
CA GLY A 66 -13.75 1.89 6.53
C GLY A 66 -13.46 3.34 6.15
N GLU A 67 -12.78 4.11 7.00
CA GLU A 67 -12.34 5.45 6.65
C GLU A 67 -11.21 5.41 5.61
N ASN A 68 -11.19 6.39 4.71
CA ASN A 68 -10.18 6.44 3.66
C ASN A 68 -8.86 7.03 4.19
N HIS A 69 -7.95 6.12 4.53
CA HIS A 69 -6.56 6.42 4.89
C HIS A 69 -5.56 5.60 4.07
N ASP A 70 -5.99 5.13 2.89
CA ASP A 70 -5.24 4.20 2.04
C ASP A 70 -3.82 4.72 1.74
N GLU A 71 -3.69 5.99 1.33
CA GLU A 71 -2.40 6.61 1.01
C GLU A 71 -1.51 6.79 2.24
N ARG A 72 -2.09 7.16 3.39
CA ARG A 72 -1.33 7.40 4.61
C ARG A 72 -0.68 6.11 5.12
N ILE A 73 -1.44 5.02 5.14
CA ILE A 73 -0.92 3.72 5.54
C ILE A 73 0.09 3.22 4.51
N TRP A 74 -0.17 3.44 3.22
CA TRP A 74 0.79 3.11 2.18
C TRP A 74 2.14 3.82 2.39
N PHE A 75 2.14 5.10 2.75
CA PHE A 75 3.37 5.84 3.04
C PHE A 75 4.09 5.33 4.29
N LEU A 76 3.37 5.04 5.38
CA LEU A 76 3.98 4.45 6.59
C LEU A 76 4.63 3.10 6.29
N LEU A 77 3.98 2.28 5.47
CA LEU A 77 4.48 0.96 5.09
C LEU A 77 5.76 1.07 4.26
N ASN A 78 5.77 1.93 3.23
CA ASN A 78 6.98 2.19 2.43
C ASN A 78 8.10 2.80 3.27
N PHE A 79 7.76 3.70 4.20
CA PHE A 79 8.72 4.32 5.08
C PHE A 79 9.40 3.28 5.98
N GLU A 80 8.65 2.38 6.62
CA GLU A 80 9.24 1.34 7.46
C GLU A 80 10.10 0.37 6.64
N ILE A 81 9.64 -0.01 5.44
CA ILE A 81 10.45 -0.82 4.51
C ILE A 81 11.78 -0.15 4.21
N TRP A 82 11.75 1.15 3.89
CA TRP A 82 12.95 1.93 3.62
C TRP A 82 13.87 2.00 4.84
N GLN A 83 13.32 2.25 6.03
CA GLN A 83 14.08 2.28 7.28
C GLN A 83 14.81 0.95 7.52
N ARG A 84 14.09 -0.17 7.43
CA ARG A 84 14.67 -1.51 7.61
C ARG A 84 15.79 -1.77 6.61
N ARG A 85 15.58 -1.41 5.34
CA ARG A 85 16.55 -1.67 4.28
C ARG A 85 17.81 -0.81 4.37
N PHE A 86 17.65 0.49 4.61
CA PHE A 86 18.71 1.48 4.42
C PHE A 86 19.31 2.03 5.72
N ILE A 87 18.55 2.02 6.82
CA ILE A 87 19.03 2.48 8.12
C ILE A 87 19.48 1.30 8.97
N ASP A 88 18.67 0.25 9.03
CA ASP A 88 18.98 -0.91 9.88
C ASP A 88 19.84 -1.97 9.14
N GLY A 89 19.88 -1.90 7.81
CA GLY A 89 20.72 -2.76 6.98
C GLY A 89 20.16 -4.16 6.73
N ASP A 90 18.85 -4.36 6.90
CA ASP A 90 18.20 -5.65 6.61
C ASP A 90 18.53 -6.08 5.16
N SER A 91 19.16 -7.25 5.02
CA SER A 91 19.39 -7.88 3.72
C SER A 91 18.15 -8.68 3.35
N TRP A 92 17.43 -8.23 2.33
CA TRP A 92 16.37 -9.02 1.74
C TRP A 92 16.98 -9.83 0.61
N ASP A 93 17.24 -11.10 0.89
CA ASP A 93 17.65 -12.06 -0.13
C ASP A 93 16.45 -12.32 -1.04
N PHE A 94 16.32 -11.49 -2.07
CA PHE A 94 15.55 -11.84 -3.25
C PHE A 94 16.34 -12.93 -3.97
N ALA A 95 16.25 -14.17 -3.50
CA ALA A 95 16.66 -15.30 -4.32
C ALA A 95 15.94 -15.13 -5.67
N PRO A 96 16.66 -15.10 -6.81
CA PRO A 96 16.00 -15.00 -8.09
C PRO A 96 15.00 -16.16 -8.18
N VAL A 97 13.74 -15.83 -8.43
CA VAL A 97 12.73 -16.84 -8.76
C VAL A 97 13.20 -17.46 -10.07
N ALA A 98 13.80 -18.65 -9.98
CA ALA A 98 14.28 -19.43 -11.11
C ALA A 98 13.11 -20.01 -11.91
#